data_AF-A0A3F3GXW3-F1
#
_entry.id   AF-A0A3F3GXW3-F1
#
_cell.length_a   1.000
_cell.length_b   1.000
_cell.length_c   1.000
_cell.angle_alpha   90.00
_cell.angle_beta   90.00
_cell.angle_gamma   90.00
#
_symmetry.space_group_name_H-M   'P 1'
#
loop_
_entity.id
_entity.type
_entity.pdbx_description
1 polymer ?
#
loop_
_entity_poly.entity_id
_entity_poly.type
_entity_poly.pdbx_seq_one_letter_code
_entity_poly.pdbx_strand_id
1 'polypeptide(L)'
;MLAFAQRFGIVDVQVVLSDARLIDLILEQFDLDDRIRSEMKQAIGEKNISRFEQLKAQIPDFPAELADWPLAFGENGESAMEKLRRIPAVKEIMDDWVRLANYTHRHYPDVAVTVDLAAVSPQPYYTGTIIRGFVPSLGDYLFSGGRYDRLLSKADQETVPAMGMALKVEKVLADRQRDLSSLSAQDPIVVVLAKGRVEQDARSLLKKAGVDTSQLDNPARKLVFETADNRYRFILVKANDVAKYLDQGIGDVGIVGSDTIAEQEQNHYDVLDLQTGKAEFVLAACEDFEPEKISRLRIATKYPKLASQYFHDQGEDVELIKLEGSVELGPITGLADAIIDITQTGRTLVENHLQIFDRVGPVATHFLVRKGSLLQYQDELTTVIKRLANLVALKEEVKE
;
A
#
# COMPACT_ATOMS: atom_id res chain seq x y z
N MET A 1 9.20 3.52 27.53
CA MET A 1 8.41 4.20 26.48
C MET A 1 7.00 4.54 26.93
N LEU A 2 6.20 3.60 27.43
CA LEU A 2 4.83 3.91 27.91
C LEU A 2 4.80 4.95 29.05
N ALA A 3 5.63 4.82 30.08
CA ALA A 3 5.77 5.86 31.10
C ALA A 3 6.19 7.24 30.53
N PHE A 4 6.98 7.24 29.45
CA PHE A 4 7.32 8.50 28.76
C PHE A 4 6.08 9.07 28.09
N ALA A 5 5.31 8.28 27.34
CA ALA A 5 4.07 8.73 26.70
C ALA A 5 3.09 9.36 27.71
N GLN A 6 2.84 8.67 28.83
CA GLN A 6 1.97 9.17 29.92
C GLN A 6 2.48 10.49 30.51
N ARG A 7 3.80 10.62 30.76
CA ARG A 7 4.40 11.86 31.27
C ARG A 7 4.23 13.04 30.28
N PHE A 8 4.10 12.76 29.00
CA PHE A 8 3.95 13.76 27.95
C PHE A 8 2.48 13.97 27.53
N GLY A 9 1.52 13.32 28.20
CA GLY A 9 0.09 13.48 27.93
C GLY A 9 -0.44 12.64 26.76
N ILE A 10 0.37 11.74 26.19
CA ILE A 10 -0.07 10.82 25.13
C ILE A 10 -0.67 9.60 25.82
N VAL A 11 -2.00 9.52 25.84
CA VAL A 11 -2.75 8.59 26.70
C VAL A 11 -3.38 7.40 25.98
N ASP A 12 -3.52 7.46 24.65
CA ASP A 12 -4.17 6.44 23.81
C ASP A 12 -3.18 5.48 23.15
N VAL A 13 -1.95 5.36 23.68
CA VAL A 13 -0.94 4.46 23.10
C VAL A 13 -1.39 3.00 23.22
N GLN A 14 -1.37 2.29 22.09
CA GLN A 14 -1.54 0.85 21.99
C GLN A 14 -0.19 0.19 21.67
N VAL A 15 0.12 -0.94 22.30
CA VAL A 15 1.33 -1.73 21.98
C VAL A 15 0.98 -2.73 20.89
N VAL A 16 1.71 -2.68 19.78
CA VAL A 16 1.59 -3.65 18.68
C VAL A 16 2.83 -4.53 18.67
N LEU A 17 2.63 -5.85 18.76
CA LEU A 17 3.67 -6.87 18.72
C LEU A 17 3.77 -7.52 17.33
N SER A 18 4.99 -7.70 16.86
CA SER A 18 5.31 -8.44 15.62
C SER A 18 6.62 -9.20 15.81
N ASP A 19 7.02 -10.05 14.87
CA ASP A 19 8.33 -10.73 14.92
C ASP A 19 8.94 -10.78 13.52
N ALA A 20 10.22 -10.42 13.44
CA ALA A 20 10.97 -10.35 12.18
C ALA A 20 11.02 -11.68 11.41
N ARG A 21 10.81 -12.81 12.09
CA ARG A 21 10.92 -14.16 11.54
C ARG A 21 9.55 -14.76 11.19
N LEU A 22 8.45 -14.18 11.67
CA LEU A 22 7.14 -14.84 11.66
C LEU A 22 6.68 -15.23 10.26
N ILE A 23 6.78 -14.31 9.31
CA ILE A 23 6.36 -14.56 7.92
C ILE A 23 7.18 -15.70 7.31
N ASP A 24 8.51 -15.68 7.49
CA ASP A 24 9.38 -16.72 6.96
C ASP A 24 9.09 -18.08 7.59
N LEU A 25 8.94 -18.15 8.91
CA LEU A 25 8.63 -19.39 9.64
C LEU A 25 7.32 -20.05 9.21
N ILE A 26 6.32 -19.24 8.88
CA ILE A 26 5.03 -19.73 8.36
C ILE A 26 5.20 -20.15 6.89
N LEU A 27 5.90 -19.37 6.07
CA LEU A 27 6.12 -19.70 4.66
C LEU A 27 6.96 -20.96 4.45
N GLU A 28 7.88 -21.26 5.37
CA GLU A 28 8.66 -22.51 5.40
C GLU A 28 7.80 -23.78 5.57
N GLN A 29 6.53 -23.64 5.97
CA GLN A 29 5.60 -24.78 6.05
C GLN A 29 5.03 -25.18 4.68
N PHE A 30 5.29 -24.38 3.63
CA PHE A 30 4.81 -24.62 2.27
C PHE A 30 5.97 -24.97 1.35
N ASP A 31 5.73 -25.87 0.41
CA ASP A 31 6.68 -26.20 -0.66
C ASP A 31 6.63 -25.14 -1.76
N LEU A 32 7.28 -24.00 -1.49
CA LEU A 32 7.33 -22.84 -2.40
C LEU A 32 8.75 -22.66 -2.92
N ASP A 33 8.87 -22.34 -4.21
CA ASP A 33 10.11 -21.82 -4.76
C ASP A 33 10.47 -20.46 -4.14
N ASP A 34 11.74 -20.09 -4.23
CA ASP A 34 12.26 -18.87 -3.59
C ASP A 34 11.64 -17.59 -4.17
N ARG A 35 11.20 -17.61 -5.43
CA ARG A 35 10.57 -16.45 -6.08
C ARG A 35 9.18 -16.21 -5.49
N ILE A 36 8.31 -17.23 -5.48
CA ILE A 36 6.96 -17.15 -4.90
C ILE A 36 7.05 -16.81 -3.42
N ARG A 37 7.99 -17.41 -2.67
CA ARG A 37 8.20 -17.08 -1.25
C ARG A 37 8.54 -15.60 -1.05
N SER A 38 9.47 -15.08 -1.84
CA SER A 38 9.89 -13.67 -1.77
C SER A 38 8.74 -12.71 -2.12
N GLU A 39 8.03 -12.98 -3.22
CA GLU A 39 6.90 -12.18 -3.67
C GLU A 39 5.72 -12.23 -2.68
N MET A 40 5.47 -13.39 -2.05
CA MET A 40 4.43 -13.54 -1.04
C MET A 40 4.75 -12.72 0.21
N LYS A 41 6.00 -12.80 0.69
CA LYS A 41 6.48 -11.99 1.81
C LYS A 41 6.34 -10.49 1.52
N GLN A 42 6.67 -10.07 0.31
CA GLN A 42 6.50 -8.69 -0.12
C GLN A 42 5.03 -8.28 -0.12
N ALA A 43 4.15 -9.05 -0.75
CA ALA A 43 2.71 -8.77 -0.81
C ALA A 43 2.08 -8.65 0.58
N ILE A 44 2.45 -9.54 1.52
CA ILE A 44 2.02 -9.49 2.92
C ILE A 44 2.51 -8.21 3.60
N GLY A 45 3.79 -7.87 3.46
CA GLY A 45 4.40 -6.70 4.11
C GLY A 45 3.88 -5.36 3.60
N GLU A 46 3.63 -5.29 2.30
CA GLU A 46 3.08 -4.12 1.60
C GLU A 46 1.55 -4.06 1.65
N LYS A 47 0.91 -5.03 2.32
CA LYS A 47 -0.54 -5.11 2.47
C LYS A 47 -1.28 -5.19 1.13
N ASN A 48 -0.62 -5.71 0.09
CA ASN A 48 -1.15 -5.80 -1.27
C ASN A 48 -2.00 -7.07 -1.43
N ILE A 49 -3.32 -6.91 -1.32
CA ILE A 49 -4.31 -7.98 -1.37
C ILE A 49 -4.39 -8.58 -2.78
N SER A 50 -4.39 -7.76 -3.82
CA SER A 50 -4.48 -8.25 -5.20
C SER A 50 -3.31 -9.19 -5.53
N ARG A 51 -2.08 -8.79 -5.17
CA ARG A 51 -0.90 -9.63 -5.39
C ARG A 51 -0.91 -10.87 -4.51
N PHE A 52 -1.31 -10.72 -3.25
CA PHE A 52 -1.44 -11.85 -2.33
C PHE A 52 -2.41 -12.91 -2.86
N GLU A 53 -3.59 -12.52 -3.35
CA GLU A 53 -4.58 -13.45 -3.91
C GLU A 53 -4.06 -14.17 -5.17
N GLN A 54 -3.38 -13.46 -6.07
CA GLN A 54 -2.75 -14.06 -7.26
C GLN A 54 -1.69 -15.10 -6.91
N LEU A 55 -0.87 -14.85 -5.88
CA LEU A 55 0.15 -15.79 -5.42
C LEU A 55 -0.49 -16.96 -4.66
N LYS A 56 -1.49 -16.68 -3.81
CA LYS A 56 -2.22 -17.68 -3.05
C LYS A 56 -2.89 -18.71 -3.97
N ALA A 57 -3.45 -18.27 -5.10
CA ALA A 57 -4.08 -19.16 -6.08
C ALA A 57 -3.10 -20.17 -6.70
N GLN A 58 -1.79 -19.93 -6.64
CA GLN A 58 -0.75 -20.86 -7.12
C GLN A 58 -0.35 -21.90 -6.07
N ILE A 59 -0.86 -21.79 -4.83
CA ILE A 59 -0.49 -22.65 -3.70
C ILE A 59 -1.67 -23.59 -3.39
N PRO A 60 -1.55 -24.90 -3.66
CA PRO A 60 -2.58 -25.87 -3.30
C PRO A 60 -2.82 -25.89 -1.79
N ASP A 61 -4.08 -26.09 -1.40
CA ASP A 61 -4.50 -26.25 0.00
C ASP A 61 -4.04 -25.13 0.95
N PHE A 62 -3.98 -23.88 0.46
CA PHE A 62 -3.60 -22.74 1.27
C PHE A 62 -4.54 -22.60 2.50
N PRO A 63 -4.00 -22.44 3.74
CA PRO A 63 -4.81 -22.46 4.95
C PRO A 63 -5.83 -21.33 4.98
N ALA A 64 -7.09 -21.67 5.24
CA ALA A 64 -8.20 -20.71 5.30
C ALA A 64 -7.95 -19.62 6.36
N GLU A 65 -7.11 -19.89 7.35
CA GLU A 65 -6.89 -19.01 8.48
C GLU A 65 -5.83 -17.94 8.20
N LEU A 66 -5.11 -18.11 7.09
CA LEU A 66 -4.22 -17.12 6.49
C LEU A 66 -4.87 -16.47 5.26
N ALA A 67 -6.15 -16.73 4.97
CA ALA A 67 -6.81 -16.21 3.77
C ALA A 67 -6.78 -14.67 3.67
N ASP A 68 -6.75 -13.99 4.82
CA ASP A 68 -6.65 -12.53 4.91
C ASP A 68 -5.33 -12.08 5.54
N TRP A 69 -4.25 -12.86 5.39
CA TRP A 69 -2.99 -12.61 6.12
C TRP A 69 -2.45 -11.18 6.00
N PRO A 70 -2.46 -10.49 4.85
CA PRO A 70 -2.00 -9.11 4.80
C PRO A 70 -2.80 -8.16 5.73
N LEU A 71 -4.05 -8.51 6.09
CA LEU A 71 -4.91 -7.80 7.04
C LEU A 71 -4.95 -8.43 8.45
N ALA A 72 -4.07 -9.39 8.75
CA ALA A 72 -4.02 -10.09 10.03
C ALA A 72 -3.26 -9.30 11.12
N PHE A 73 -3.83 -8.16 11.51
CA PHE A 73 -3.41 -7.34 12.64
C PHE A 73 -4.59 -7.11 13.59
N GLY A 74 -4.35 -6.62 14.81
CA GLY A 74 -5.40 -6.47 15.83
C GLY A 74 -6.12 -7.79 16.14
N GLU A 75 -7.44 -7.72 16.35
CA GLU A 75 -8.28 -8.90 16.64
C GLU A 75 -8.25 -9.97 15.53
N ASN A 76 -8.14 -9.54 14.26
CA ASN A 76 -8.00 -10.47 13.13
C ASN A 76 -6.68 -11.26 13.22
N GLY A 77 -5.60 -10.58 13.62
CA GLY A 77 -4.31 -11.21 13.88
C GLY A 77 -4.38 -12.20 15.04
N GLU A 78 -5.01 -11.81 16.16
CA GLU A 78 -5.17 -12.68 17.33
C GLU A 78 -5.96 -13.96 17.02
N SER A 79 -7.02 -13.83 16.23
CA SER A 79 -7.84 -14.96 15.78
C SER A 79 -7.06 -15.92 14.87
N ALA A 80 -6.22 -15.40 13.97
CA ALA A 80 -5.34 -16.21 13.12
C ALA A 80 -4.24 -16.89 13.95
N MET A 81 -3.65 -16.18 14.91
CA MET A 81 -2.59 -16.67 15.79
C MET A 81 -2.97 -17.95 16.55
N GLU A 82 -4.17 -18.01 17.13
CA GLU A 82 -4.58 -19.18 17.93
C GLU A 82 -4.47 -20.49 17.14
N LYS A 83 -4.70 -20.42 15.83
CA LYS A 83 -4.67 -21.57 14.93
C LYS A 83 -3.26 -21.88 14.43
N LEU A 84 -2.38 -20.87 14.40
CA LEU A 84 -0.97 -21.01 14.05
C LEU A 84 -0.11 -21.59 15.19
N ARG A 85 -0.62 -21.64 16.43
CA ARG A 85 0.03 -22.28 17.60
C ARG A 85 0.51 -23.70 17.38
N ARG A 86 -0.04 -24.41 16.38
CA ARG A 86 0.41 -25.75 16.00
C ARG A 86 1.84 -25.81 15.47
N ILE A 87 2.37 -24.68 14.98
CA ILE A 87 3.76 -24.57 14.49
C ILE A 87 4.66 -24.29 15.70
N PRO A 88 5.61 -25.18 16.07
CA PRO A 88 6.39 -25.04 17.30
C PRO A 88 7.14 -23.70 17.42
N ALA A 89 7.80 -23.25 16.35
CA ALA A 89 8.52 -21.98 16.33
C ALA A 89 7.59 -20.76 16.48
N VAL A 90 6.37 -20.82 15.93
CA VAL A 90 5.36 -19.76 16.11
C VAL A 90 4.85 -19.76 17.55
N LYS A 91 4.62 -20.96 18.13
CA LYS A 91 4.20 -21.10 19.52
C LYS A 91 5.19 -20.44 20.50
N GLU A 92 6.49 -20.62 20.30
CA GLU A 92 7.52 -19.98 21.13
C GLU A 92 7.42 -18.44 21.11
N ILE A 93 7.25 -17.86 19.92
CA ILE A 93 7.05 -16.42 19.73
C ILE A 93 5.78 -15.96 20.46
N MET A 94 4.69 -16.71 20.32
CA MET A 94 3.42 -16.38 20.97
C MET A 94 3.51 -16.46 22.49
N ASP A 95 4.20 -17.45 23.05
CA ASP A 95 4.40 -17.57 24.49
C ASP A 95 5.21 -16.38 25.04
N ASP A 96 6.20 -15.87 24.27
CA ASP A 96 6.91 -14.63 24.58
C ASP A 96 5.97 -13.40 24.55
N TRP A 97 5.12 -13.29 23.54
CA TRP A 97 4.17 -12.18 23.43
C TRP A 97 3.13 -12.18 24.56
N VAL A 98 2.63 -13.35 24.95
CA VAL A 98 1.73 -13.47 26.11
C VAL A 98 2.43 -13.01 27.40
N ARG A 99 3.71 -13.34 27.58
CA ARG A 99 4.51 -12.82 28.71
C ARG A 99 4.61 -11.30 28.67
N LEU A 100 4.90 -10.71 27.50
CA LEU A 100 4.98 -9.26 27.32
C LEU A 100 3.63 -8.55 27.54
N ALA A 101 2.54 -9.13 27.04
CA ALA A 101 1.19 -8.61 27.22
C ALA A 101 0.80 -8.61 28.70
N ASN A 102 1.01 -9.73 29.40
CA ASN A 102 0.75 -9.82 30.85
C ASN A 102 1.58 -8.83 31.66
N TYR A 103 2.86 -8.64 31.30
CA TYR A 103 3.71 -7.64 31.94
C TYR A 103 3.17 -6.22 31.70
N THR A 104 2.78 -5.91 30.46
CA THR A 104 2.23 -4.60 30.09
C THR A 104 0.94 -4.32 30.84
N HIS A 105 -0.03 -5.24 30.81
CA HIS A 105 -1.31 -5.07 31.50
C HIS A 105 -1.17 -4.92 33.02
N ARG A 106 -0.20 -5.60 33.65
CA ARG A 106 0.09 -5.45 35.08
C ARG A 106 0.56 -4.04 35.45
N HIS A 107 1.33 -3.39 34.59
CA HIS A 107 1.94 -2.09 34.87
C HIS A 107 1.21 -0.90 34.20
N TYR A 108 0.44 -1.17 33.15
CA TYR A 108 -0.28 -0.20 32.33
C TYR A 108 -1.63 -0.82 31.92
N PRO A 109 -2.59 -0.94 32.85
CA PRO A 109 -3.83 -1.70 32.62
C PRO A 109 -4.70 -1.15 31.48
N ASP A 110 -4.61 0.15 31.21
CA ASP A 110 -5.38 0.83 30.16
C ASP A 110 -4.71 0.75 28.77
N VAL A 111 -3.49 0.20 28.68
CA VAL A 111 -2.78 0.05 27.40
C VAL A 111 -3.16 -1.27 26.77
N ALA A 112 -3.87 -1.19 25.63
CA ALA A 112 -4.14 -2.35 24.79
C ALA A 112 -2.83 -2.92 24.21
N VAL A 113 -2.74 -4.24 24.15
CA VAL A 113 -1.65 -4.96 23.48
C VAL A 113 -2.25 -5.81 22.38
N THR A 114 -1.86 -5.56 21.15
CA THR A 114 -2.34 -6.24 19.94
C THR A 114 -1.18 -6.79 19.13
N VAL A 115 -1.47 -7.46 18.03
CA VAL A 115 -0.45 -8.04 17.14
C VAL A 115 -0.57 -7.53 15.70
N ASP A 116 0.52 -7.59 14.94
CA ASP A 116 0.53 -7.50 13.48
C ASP A 116 1.36 -8.66 12.92
N LEU A 117 0.67 -9.65 12.35
CA LEU A 117 1.27 -10.86 11.78
C LEU A 117 1.81 -10.65 10.37
N ALA A 118 1.57 -9.49 9.79
CA ALA A 118 1.97 -9.12 8.43
C ALA A 118 3.00 -7.98 8.45
N ALA A 119 3.62 -7.71 9.58
CA ALA A 119 4.73 -6.77 9.67
C ALA A 119 6.01 -7.44 9.17
N VAL A 120 6.60 -6.87 8.11
CA VAL A 120 7.95 -7.24 7.69
C VAL A 120 8.98 -6.51 8.56
N SER A 121 10.13 -7.15 8.75
CA SER A 121 11.26 -6.52 9.41
C SER A 121 11.68 -5.26 8.64
N PRO A 122 11.78 -4.09 9.30
CA PRO A 122 12.20 -2.86 8.63
C PRO A 122 13.66 -2.92 8.18
N GLN A 123 14.47 -3.79 8.78
CA GLN A 123 15.88 -3.95 8.46
C GLN A 123 16.33 -5.41 8.64
N PRO A 124 17.22 -5.94 7.79
CA PRO A 124 17.65 -7.34 7.85
C PRO A 124 18.30 -7.78 9.18
N TYR A 125 18.70 -6.82 10.02
CA TYR A 125 19.38 -7.08 11.29
C TYR A 125 18.44 -7.43 12.46
N TYR A 126 17.12 -7.21 12.34
CA TYR A 126 16.18 -7.64 13.39
C TYR A 126 16.05 -9.16 13.40
N THR A 127 15.99 -9.75 14.59
CA THR A 127 16.08 -11.22 14.77
C THR A 127 14.98 -11.81 15.64
N GLY A 128 13.98 -11.02 16.04
CA GLY A 128 12.89 -11.52 16.87
C GLY A 128 11.78 -10.50 17.04
N THR A 129 11.21 -10.46 18.25
CA THR A 129 10.07 -9.61 18.55
C THR A 129 10.37 -8.13 18.32
N ILE A 130 9.45 -7.51 17.60
CA ILE A 130 9.35 -6.09 17.31
C ILE A 130 8.19 -5.54 18.15
N ILE A 131 8.43 -4.44 18.84
CA ILE A 131 7.46 -3.75 19.69
C ILE A 131 7.27 -2.35 19.12
N ARG A 132 6.01 -1.97 18.88
CA ARG A 132 5.65 -0.62 18.44
C ARG A 132 4.59 -0.03 19.37
N GLY A 133 4.66 1.28 19.60
CA GLY A 133 3.60 2.02 20.29
C GLY A 133 2.80 2.81 19.27
N PHE A 134 1.64 2.30 18.85
CA PHE A 134 0.73 2.99 17.94
C PHE A 134 -0.13 3.98 18.72
N VAL A 135 -0.38 5.15 18.13
CA VAL A 135 -1.22 6.19 18.72
C VAL A 135 -2.39 6.39 17.76
N PRO A 136 -3.57 5.81 18.04
CA PRO A 136 -4.73 5.86 17.15
C PRO A 136 -5.12 7.27 16.76
N SER A 137 -5.13 8.21 17.70
CA SER A 137 -5.42 9.61 17.39
C SER A 137 -4.44 10.21 16.37
N LEU A 138 -3.16 9.83 16.39
CA LEU A 138 -2.15 10.29 15.42
C LEU A 138 -2.16 9.47 14.12
N GLY A 139 -2.75 8.28 14.14
CA GLY A 139 -2.61 7.30 13.07
C GLY A 139 -1.14 7.03 12.73
N ASP A 140 -0.27 6.90 13.74
CA ASP A 140 1.16 6.61 13.55
C ASP A 140 1.77 5.97 14.81
N TYR A 141 2.98 5.42 14.66
CA TYR A 141 3.78 4.87 15.75
C TYR A 141 4.61 5.95 16.45
N LEU A 142 4.44 6.10 17.76
CA LEU A 142 5.24 6.94 18.64
C LEU A 142 6.66 6.38 18.85
N PHE A 143 6.77 5.07 19.04
CA PHE A 143 8.05 4.38 19.20
C PHE A 143 8.04 3.04 18.48
N SER A 144 9.22 2.56 18.10
CA SER A 144 9.41 1.24 17.51
C SER A 144 10.78 0.70 17.87
N GLY A 145 10.87 -0.60 18.11
CA GLY A 145 12.13 -1.29 18.35
C GLY A 145 11.92 -2.77 18.55
N GLY A 146 12.91 -3.45 19.09
CA GLY A 146 12.85 -4.90 19.25
C GLY A 146 14.23 -5.51 19.37
N ARG A 147 14.30 -6.81 19.08
CA ARG A 147 15.53 -7.60 19.13
C ARG A 147 16.27 -7.59 17.79
N TYR A 148 17.58 -7.29 17.82
CA TYR A 148 18.41 -7.12 16.63
C TYR A 148 19.82 -7.71 16.77
N ASP A 149 19.90 -9.01 17.04
CA ASP A 149 21.17 -9.65 17.40
C ASP A 149 22.22 -9.62 16.26
N ARG A 150 21.79 -9.33 15.03
CA ARG A 150 22.63 -9.27 13.82
C ARG A 150 23.14 -7.87 13.48
N LEU A 151 22.97 -6.86 14.34
CA LEU A 151 23.37 -5.49 14.00
C LEU A 151 24.86 -5.37 13.61
N LEU A 152 25.73 -6.13 14.27
CA LEU A 152 27.18 -6.09 14.06
C LEU A 152 27.69 -7.14 13.05
N SER A 153 26.80 -7.97 12.49
CA SER A 153 27.23 -9.08 11.62
C SER A 153 27.83 -8.63 10.29
N LYS A 154 27.57 -7.38 9.87
CA LYS A 154 28.20 -6.78 8.67
C LYS A 154 29.67 -6.40 8.89
N ALA A 155 30.13 -6.33 10.13
CA ALA A 155 31.50 -5.98 10.49
C ALA A 155 32.35 -7.22 10.83
N ASP A 156 31.99 -8.39 10.28
CA ASP A 156 32.60 -9.71 10.57
C ASP A 156 32.63 -10.06 12.07
N GLN A 157 31.73 -9.48 12.85
CA GLN A 157 31.55 -9.84 14.26
C GLN A 157 30.45 -10.90 14.40
N GLU A 158 30.59 -11.75 15.40
CA GLU A 158 29.55 -12.71 15.77
C GLU A 158 28.23 -11.99 16.12
N THR A 159 27.11 -12.70 15.98
CA THR A 159 25.81 -12.24 16.49
C THR A 159 25.89 -11.97 17.98
N VAL A 160 25.54 -10.76 18.40
CA VAL A 160 25.54 -10.33 19.80
C VAL A 160 24.09 -10.08 20.22
N PRO A 161 23.59 -10.69 21.32
CA PRO A 161 22.26 -10.39 21.83
C PRO A 161 22.04 -8.89 22.04
N ALA A 162 21.06 -8.32 21.35
CA ALA A 162 20.84 -6.87 21.37
C ALA A 162 19.36 -6.51 21.26
N MET A 163 18.96 -5.48 22.00
CA MET A 163 17.62 -4.91 21.94
C MET A 163 17.65 -3.40 22.12
N GLY A 164 16.65 -2.71 21.57
CA GLY A 164 16.54 -1.27 21.69
C GLY A 164 15.26 -0.74 21.07
N MET A 165 15.01 0.55 21.30
CA MET A 165 13.82 1.25 20.84
C MET A 165 14.18 2.67 20.42
N ALA A 166 13.60 3.10 19.30
CA ALA A 166 13.62 4.48 18.84
C ALA A 166 12.29 5.17 19.18
N LEU A 167 12.36 6.45 19.54
CA LEU A 167 11.22 7.33 19.78
C LEU A 167 11.16 8.34 18.63
N LYS A 168 9.98 8.54 18.04
CA LYS A 168 9.76 9.57 17.03
C LYS A 168 9.43 10.91 17.68
N VAL A 169 10.43 11.76 17.87
CA VAL A 169 10.29 13.06 18.56
C VAL A 169 9.29 13.98 17.85
N GLU A 170 9.27 13.95 16.51
CA GLU A 170 8.31 14.72 15.71
C GLU A 170 6.85 14.41 16.06
N LYS A 171 6.55 13.16 16.45
CA LYS A 171 5.19 12.74 16.82
C LYS A 171 4.78 13.27 18.19
N VAL A 172 5.74 13.42 19.11
CA VAL A 172 5.52 14.10 20.39
C VAL A 172 5.17 15.58 20.17
N LEU A 173 5.81 16.23 19.19
CA LEU A 173 5.50 17.62 18.83
C LEU A 173 4.15 17.75 18.14
N ALA A 174 3.85 16.85 17.20
CA ALA A 174 2.58 16.83 16.49
C ALA A 174 1.38 16.65 17.43
N ASP A 175 1.51 15.78 18.43
CA ASP A 175 0.48 15.56 19.45
C ASP A 175 0.25 16.81 20.32
N ARG A 176 1.32 17.47 20.76
CA ARG A 176 1.23 18.70 21.59
C ARG A 176 0.58 19.89 20.90
N GLN A 177 0.66 19.95 19.57
CA GLN A 177 0.03 21.02 18.80
C GLN A 177 -1.47 20.78 18.58
N ARG A 178 -2.00 19.61 18.98
CA ARG A 178 -3.43 19.33 18.86
C ARG A 178 -4.23 19.93 20.00
N ASP A 179 -5.44 20.30 19.63
CA ASP A 179 -6.50 20.52 20.59
C ASP A 179 -7.07 19.16 21.01
N LEU A 180 -6.71 18.66 22.19
CA LEU A 180 -7.24 17.42 22.74
C LEU A 180 -8.77 17.46 22.93
N SER A 181 -9.39 18.65 22.91
CA SER A 181 -10.85 18.80 22.98
C SER A 181 -11.57 18.50 21.65
N SER A 182 -10.84 18.40 20.54
CA SER A 182 -11.39 18.00 19.24
C SER A 182 -11.25 16.50 18.95
N LEU A 183 -10.66 15.72 19.86
CA LEU A 183 -10.55 14.27 19.74
C LEU A 183 -11.92 13.63 20.01
N SER A 184 -12.74 13.54 18.98
CA SER A 184 -13.88 12.63 18.99
C SER A 184 -13.43 11.28 18.42
N ALA A 185 -13.99 10.18 18.92
CA ALA A 185 -13.79 8.84 18.38
C ALA A 185 -14.38 8.64 16.96
N GLN A 186 -14.80 9.72 16.28
CA GLN A 186 -15.63 9.71 15.07
C GLN A 186 -15.18 10.77 14.06
N ASP A 187 -13.86 10.94 13.88
CA ASP A 187 -13.39 11.62 12.68
C ASP A 187 -13.70 10.75 11.46
N PRO A 188 -14.31 11.33 10.41
CA PRO A 188 -14.65 10.57 9.20
C PRO A 188 -13.37 10.10 8.50
N ILE A 189 -13.42 8.90 7.91
CA ILE A 189 -12.36 8.40 7.03
C ILE A 189 -12.29 9.32 5.80
N VAL A 190 -11.15 9.95 5.57
CA VAL A 190 -10.98 10.87 4.46
C VAL A 190 -10.55 10.11 3.20
N VAL A 191 -11.43 10.04 2.20
CA VAL A 191 -11.20 9.39 0.92
C VAL A 191 -10.86 10.43 -0.14
N VAL A 192 -9.65 10.39 -0.67
CA VAL A 192 -9.16 11.28 -1.71
C VAL A 192 -9.31 10.59 -3.06
N LEU A 193 -10.18 11.13 -3.92
CA LEU A 193 -10.51 10.54 -5.22
C LEU A 193 -9.95 11.40 -6.37
N ALA A 194 -9.30 10.74 -7.32
CA ALA A 194 -8.93 11.35 -8.59
C ALA A 194 -10.19 11.65 -9.41
N LYS A 195 -10.38 12.93 -9.76
CA LYS A 195 -11.51 13.40 -10.59
C LYS A 195 -11.57 12.73 -11.96
N GLY A 196 -12.78 12.70 -12.51
CA GLY A 196 -13.03 12.27 -13.88
C GLY A 196 -13.42 10.79 -13.93
N ARG A 197 -12.75 10.00 -14.77
CA ARG A 197 -13.14 8.61 -14.98
C ARG A 197 -12.93 7.72 -13.75
N VAL A 198 -11.80 7.88 -13.07
CA VAL A 198 -11.47 7.12 -11.85
C VAL A 198 -12.56 7.31 -10.80
N GLU A 199 -12.98 8.55 -10.57
CA GLU A 199 -14.08 8.88 -9.67
C GLU A 199 -15.36 8.11 -10.01
N GLN A 200 -15.81 8.11 -11.27
CA GLN A 200 -17.05 7.45 -11.68
C GLN A 200 -17.02 5.95 -11.42
N ASP A 201 -15.93 5.29 -11.81
CA ASP A 201 -15.73 3.85 -11.64
C ASP A 201 -15.65 3.49 -10.14
N ALA A 202 -14.84 4.24 -9.38
CA ALA A 202 -14.61 4.02 -7.96
C ALA A 202 -15.89 4.20 -7.14
N ARG A 203 -16.68 5.23 -7.43
CA ARG A 203 -17.95 5.50 -6.72
C ARG A 203 -18.95 4.35 -6.82
N SER A 204 -19.03 3.73 -7.99
CA SER A 204 -19.90 2.57 -8.22
C SER A 204 -19.46 1.37 -7.38
N LEU A 205 -18.15 1.12 -7.30
CA LEU A 205 -17.59 0.05 -6.47
C LEU A 205 -17.78 0.32 -4.97
N LEU A 206 -17.45 1.52 -4.51
CA LEU A 206 -17.61 1.94 -3.12
C LEU A 206 -19.07 1.79 -2.66
N LYS A 207 -20.03 2.21 -3.50
CA LYS A 207 -21.47 2.04 -3.22
C LYS A 207 -21.84 0.57 -3.02
N LYS A 208 -21.34 -0.32 -3.87
CA LYS A 208 -21.57 -1.77 -3.75
C LYS A 208 -20.86 -2.37 -2.53
N ALA A 209 -19.73 -1.80 -2.11
CA ALA A 209 -19.05 -2.16 -0.88
C ALA A 209 -19.73 -1.61 0.40
N GLY A 210 -20.83 -0.86 0.26
CA GLY A 210 -21.61 -0.33 1.37
C GLY A 210 -21.15 1.04 1.88
N VAL A 211 -20.32 1.75 1.12
CA VAL A 211 -19.94 3.15 1.39
C VAL A 211 -20.96 4.08 0.75
N ASP A 212 -21.52 5.02 1.52
CA ASP A 212 -22.43 6.03 0.98
C ASP A 212 -21.68 7.02 0.07
N THR A 213 -21.99 7.00 -1.23
CA THR A 213 -21.44 7.91 -2.23
C THR A 213 -22.50 8.86 -2.81
N SER A 214 -23.67 8.96 -2.19
CA SER A 214 -24.80 9.77 -2.67
C SER A 214 -24.46 11.25 -2.82
N GLN A 215 -23.64 11.79 -1.92
CA GLN A 215 -23.20 13.18 -1.96
C GLN A 215 -22.32 13.51 -3.18
N LEU A 216 -21.74 12.48 -3.79
CA LEU A 216 -20.94 12.62 -5.01
C LEU A 216 -21.82 12.59 -6.29
N ASP A 217 -23.11 12.24 -6.23
CA ASP A 217 -23.98 12.11 -7.42
C ASP A 217 -24.24 13.45 -8.14
N ASN A 218 -24.17 14.56 -7.41
CA ASN A 218 -24.27 15.91 -7.96
C ASN A 218 -23.10 16.77 -7.47
N PRO A 219 -21.89 16.56 -8.00
CA PRO A 219 -20.78 17.42 -7.66
C PRO A 219 -21.03 18.76 -8.34
N ALA A 220 -21.51 19.74 -7.58
CA ALA A 220 -21.37 21.14 -7.96
C ALA A 220 -19.86 21.48 -8.10
N ARG A 221 -19.48 22.76 -8.08
CA ARG A 221 -18.06 23.14 -7.92
C ARG A 221 -17.46 22.78 -6.54
N LYS A 222 -18.17 21.99 -5.71
CA LYS A 222 -17.68 21.51 -4.42
C LYS A 222 -16.59 20.46 -4.63
N LEU A 223 -15.59 20.48 -3.76
CA LEU A 223 -14.46 19.54 -3.77
C LEU A 223 -14.41 18.66 -2.53
N VAL A 224 -15.20 18.99 -1.50
CA VAL A 224 -15.28 18.27 -0.24
C VAL A 224 -16.74 17.90 0.00
N PHE A 225 -16.97 16.64 0.34
CA PHE A 225 -18.28 16.05 0.56
C PHE A 225 -18.22 15.20 1.82
N GLU A 226 -19.27 15.24 2.65
CA GLU A 226 -19.35 14.49 3.90
C GLU A 226 -20.59 13.62 3.86
N THR A 227 -20.47 12.35 4.25
CA THR A 227 -21.63 11.45 4.33
C THR A 227 -22.56 11.85 5.47
N ALA A 228 -23.85 11.55 5.33
CA ALA A 228 -24.86 11.94 6.31
C ALA A 228 -24.64 11.30 7.69
N ASP A 229 -23.99 10.14 7.72
CA ASP A 229 -23.61 9.39 8.93
C ASP A 229 -22.25 9.82 9.51
N ASN A 230 -21.58 10.81 8.90
CA ASN A 230 -20.25 11.30 9.27
C ASN A 230 -19.16 10.19 9.33
N ARG A 231 -19.34 9.09 8.60
CA ARG A 231 -18.34 8.01 8.53
C ARG A 231 -17.25 8.29 7.51
N TYR A 232 -17.57 9.02 6.44
CA TYR A 232 -16.65 9.32 5.35
C TYR A 232 -16.69 10.79 4.95
N ARG A 233 -15.51 11.29 4.56
CA ARG A 233 -15.34 12.57 3.87
C ARG A 233 -14.63 12.32 2.56
N PHE A 234 -15.21 12.75 1.45
CA PHE A 234 -14.59 12.65 0.13
C PHE A 234 -13.95 13.97 -0.26
N ILE A 235 -12.72 13.91 -0.79
CA ILE A 235 -12.02 15.04 -1.38
C ILE A 235 -11.70 14.71 -2.84
N LEU A 236 -12.22 15.53 -3.76
CA LEU A 236 -11.98 15.39 -5.19
C LEU A 236 -10.78 16.23 -5.62
N VAL A 237 -9.71 15.59 -6.08
CA VAL A 237 -8.46 16.24 -6.53
C VAL A 237 -8.05 15.80 -7.93
N LYS A 238 -7.02 16.43 -8.50
CA LYS A 238 -6.39 15.90 -9.71
C LYS A 238 -5.61 14.63 -9.35
N ALA A 239 -5.51 13.67 -10.27
CA ALA A 239 -4.85 12.39 -10.03
C ALA A 239 -3.46 12.56 -9.39
N ASN A 240 -2.62 13.42 -9.96
CA ASN A 240 -1.26 13.70 -9.49
C ASN A 240 -1.14 14.24 -8.05
N ASP A 241 -2.25 14.67 -7.43
CA ASP A 241 -2.26 15.17 -6.06
C ASP A 241 -2.79 14.14 -5.04
N VAL A 242 -3.38 13.01 -5.47
CA VAL A 242 -3.97 12.01 -4.55
C VAL A 242 -2.94 11.52 -3.54
N ALA A 243 -1.78 11.03 -3.99
CA ALA A 243 -0.75 10.53 -3.09
C ALA A 243 -0.20 11.63 -2.16
N LYS A 244 -0.06 12.87 -2.65
CA LYS A 244 0.38 13.99 -1.81
C LYS A 244 -0.56 14.24 -0.65
N TYR A 245 -1.87 14.14 -0.85
CA TYR A 245 -2.83 14.31 0.24
C TYR A 245 -2.72 13.18 1.28
N LEU A 246 -2.43 11.95 0.86
CA LEU A 246 -2.15 10.83 1.77
C LEU A 246 -0.86 11.06 2.55
N ASP A 247 0.20 11.43 1.86
CA ASP A 247 1.54 11.62 2.42
C ASP A 247 1.59 12.79 3.41
N GLN A 248 0.77 13.83 3.19
CA GLN A 248 0.59 14.94 4.12
C GLN A 248 -0.39 14.63 5.28
N GLY A 249 -0.95 13.41 5.34
CA GLY A 249 -1.89 12.98 6.38
C GLY A 249 -3.27 13.64 6.30
N ILE A 250 -3.61 14.26 5.17
CA ILE A 250 -4.94 14.86 4.93
C ILE A 250 -5.95 13.76 4.57
N GLY A 251 -5.52 12.78 3.78
CA GLY A 251 -6.30 11.63 3.37
C GLY A 251 -5.91 10.35 4.11
N ASP A 252 -6.88 9.46 4.30
CA ASP A 252 -6.68 8.11 4.82
C ASP A 252 -6.65 7.07 3.71
N VAL A 253 -7.48 7.28 2.69
CA VAL A 253 -7.63 6.40 1.53
C VAL A 253 -7.46 7.23 0.26
N GLY A 254 -6.72 6.72 -0.72
CA GLY A 254 -6.60 7.32 -2.05
C GLY A 254 -7.14 6.38 -3.11
N ILE A 255 -7.83 6.89 -4.11
CA ILE A 255 -8.20 6.11 -5.29
C ILE A 255 -7.74 6.84 -6.55
N VAL A 256 -6.80 6.22 -7.25
CA VAL A 256 -6.07 6.80 -8.38
C VAL A 256 -5.63 5.70 -9.34
N GLY A 257 -5.30 6.04 -10.59
CA GLY A 257 -4.74 5.09 -11.55
C GLY A 257 -3.28 4.74 -11.26
N SER A 258 -2.87 3.52 -11.62
CA SER A 258 -1.49 3.04 -11.51
C SER A 258 -0.50 3.87 -12.31
N ASP A 259 -0.97 4.55 -13.35
CA ASP A 259 -0.18 5.48 -14.13
C ASP A 259 0.38 6.65 -13.32
N THR A 260 -0.45 7.18 -12.43
CA THR A 260 -0.04 8.25 -11.53
C THR A 260 0.91 7.72 -10.46
N ILE A 261 0.64 6.50 -9.96
CA ILE A 261 1.43 5.85 -8.92
C ILE A 261 2.86 5.54 -9.43
N ALA A 262 2.98 5.07 -10.68
CA ALA A 262 4.25 4.72 -11.30
C ALA A 262 5.27 5.88 -11.36
N GLU A 263 4.79 7.13 -11.35
CA GLU A 263 5.65 8.31 -11.39
C GLU A 263 5.97 8.92 -10.01
N GLN A 264 5.36 8.39 -8.94
CA GLN A 264 5.42 8.97 -7.60
C GLN A 264 6.11 8.03 -6.61
N GLU A 265 6.71 8.61 -5.57
CA GLU A 265 7.20 7.81 -4.45
C GLU A 265 6.01 7.34 -3.61
N GLN A 266 6.03 6.07 -3.18
CA GLN A 266 4.94 5.47 -2.42
C GLN A 266 5.25 5.46 -0.92
N ASN A 267 4.57 6.31 -0.15
CA ASN A 267 4.62 6.29 1.31
C ASN A 267 3.36 5.67 1.95
N HIS A 268 2.46 5.16 1.12
CA HIS A 268 1.20 4.49 1.46
C HIS A 268 1.24 3.03 1.00
N TYR A 269 0.26 2.24 1.42
CA TYR A 269 0.06 0.89 0.90
C TYR A 269 -0.79 0.95 -0.37
N ASP A 270 -0.37 0.27 -1.43
CA ASP A 270 -1.22 -0.08 -2.55
C ASP A 270 -1.93 -1.41 -2.24
N VAL A 271 -3.15 -1.30 -1.70
CA VAL A 271 -3.81 -2.42 -1.04
C VAL A 271 -4.57 -3.29 -2.04
N LEU A 272 -5.21 -2.69 -3.04
CA LEU A 272 -6.09 -3.42 -3.94
C LEU A 272 -6.17 -2.75 -5.32
N ASP A 273 -5.91 -3.53 -6.35
CA ASP A 273 -6.29 -3.22 -7.73
C ASP A 273 -7.80 -3.41 -7.90
N LEU A 274 -8.51 -2.34 -8.24
CA LEU A 274 -9.96 -2.32 -8.41
C LEU A 274 -10.43 -2.84 -9.76
N GLN A 275 -9.50 -3.17 -10.67
CA GLN A 275 -9.74 -3.72 -12.01
C GLN A 275 -10.69 -2.85 -12.85
N THR A 276 -10.71 -1.54 -12.57
CA THR A 276 -11.44 -0.50 -13.30
C THR A 276 -10.48 0.47 -13.97
N GLY A 277 -10.99 1.34 -14.85
CA GLY A 277 -10.13 2.27 -15.59
C GLY A 277 -9.12 1.59 -16.52
N LYS A 278 -9.34 0.33 -16.91
CA LYS A 278 -8.39 -0.49 -17.68
C LYS A 278 -7.87 0.25 -18.90
N ALA A 279 -6.56 0.39 -18.97
CA ALA A 279 -5.80 0.91 -20.08
C ALA A 279 -4.44 0.19 -20.11
N GLU A 280 -3.54 0.61 -20.98
CA GLU A 280 -2.21 0.02 -21.08
C GLU A 280 -1.20 1.06 -21.50
N PHE A 281 -0.02 1.01 -20.88
CA PHE A 281 1.14 1.73 -21.37
C PHE A 281 1.67 1.05 -22.62
N VAL A 282 1.88 1.82 -23.67
CA VAL A 282 2.39 1.32 -24.95
C VAL A 282 3.57 2.15 -25.41
N LEU A 283 4.56 1.48 -25.98
CA LEU A 283 5.56 2.09 -26.82
C LEU A 283 4.96 2.23 -28.22
N ALA A 284 4.80 3.45 -28.71
CA ALA A 284 4.21 3.72 -30.03
C ALA A 284 5.12 4.64 -30.86
N ALA A 285 5.13 4.42 -32.17
CA ALA A 285 5.97 5.18 -33.09
C ALA A 285 5.33 5.26 -34.48
N CYS A 286 5.91 6.05 -35.38
CA CYS A 286 5.51 6.08 -36.79
C CYS A 286 5.78 4.73 -37.48
N GLU A 287 5.11 4.47 -38.60
CA GLU A 287 5.21 3.19 -39.33
C GLU A 287 6.62 2.89 -39.87
N ASP A 288 7.45 3.91 -40.08
CA ASP A 288 8.84 3.81 -40.52
C ASP A 288 9.85 3.72 -39.36
N PHE A 289 9.40 3.47 -38.14
CA PHE A 289 10.25 3.34 -36.96
C PHE A 289 11.14 2.10 -37.03
N GLU A 290 12.45 2.33 -37.14
CA GLU A 290 13.47 1.28 -37.19
C GLU A 290 14.47 1.46 -36.02
N PRO A 291 14.18 0.93 -34.82
CA PRO A 291 14.99 1.21 -33.62
C PRO A 291 16.44 0.77 -33.76
N GLU A 292 16.71 -0.32 -34.47
CA GLU A 292 18.07 -0.85 -34.67
C GLU A 292 19.00 0.08 -35.48
N LYS A 293 18.43 1.03 -36.22
CA LYS A 293 19.20 2.03 -36.98
C LYS A 293 19.53 3.28 -36.16
N ILE A 294 18.98 3.41 -34.95
CA ILE A 294 19.10 4.59 -34.12
C ILE A 294 20.08 4.29 -32.99
N SER A 295 21.16 5.06 -32.90
CA SER A 295 22.21 4.81 -31.90
C SER A 295 21.75 5.05 -30.46
N ARG A 296 20.83 6.01 -30.26
CA ARG A 296 20.22 6.33 -28.96
C ARG A 296 18.81 6.85 -29.19
N LEU A 297 17.81 6.08 -28.77
CA LEU A 297 16.41 6.42 -28.99
C LEU A 297 16.00 7.64 -28.16
N ARG A 298 15.25 8.57 -28.77
CA ARG A 298 14.57 9.65 -28.06
C ARG A 298 13.12 9.27 -27.84
N ILE A 299 12.70 9.23 -26.58
CA ILE A 299 11.36 8.79 -26.19
C ILE A 299 10.62 9.95 -25.53
N ALA A 300 9.53 10.39 -26.16
CA ALA A 300 8.65 11.39 -25.57
C ALA A 300 7.59 10.72 -24.67
N THR A 301 7.40 11.23 -23.45
CA THR A 301 6.45 10.64 -22.51
C THR A 301 6.03 11.62 -21.42
N LYS A 302 4.85 11.40 -20.83
CA LYS A 302 4.47 12.02 -19.54
C LYS A 302 5.05 11.26 -18.34
N TYR A 303 5.54 10.04 -18.55
CA TYR A 303 5.88 9.06 -17.52
C TYR A 303 7.37 8.69 -17.60
N PRO A 304 8.29 9.64 -17.34
CA PRO A 304 9.71 9.41 -17.50
C PRO A 304 10.27 8.34 -16.55
N LYS A 305 9.75 8.16 -15.33
CA LYS A 305 10.26 7.11 -14.43
C LYS A 305 9.88 5.73 -14.95
N LEU A 306 8.63 5.54 -15.35
CA LEU A 306 8.14 4.29 -15.94
C LEU A 306 8.87 3.98 -17.25
N ALA A 307 9.03 4.97 -18.14
CA ALA A 307 9.79 4.80 -19.37
C ALA A 307 11.25 4.45 -19.10
N SER A 308 11.90 5.13 -18.15
CA SER A 308 13.27 4.83 -17.76
C SER A 308 13.41 3.40 -17.25
N GLN A 309 12.48 2.93 -16.43
CA GLN A 309 12.51 1.57 -15.89
C GLN A 309 12.35 0.53 -17.00
N TYR A 310 11.37 0.74 -17.89
CA TYR A 310 11.11 -0.16 -19.01
C TYR A 310 12.35 -0.36 -19.92
N PHE A 311 13.02 0.72 -20.34
CA PHE A 311 14.23 0.60 -21.17
C PHE A 311 15.43 0.08 -20.37
N HIS A 312 15.54 0.41 -19.08
CA HIS A 312 16.58 -0.13 -18.22
C HIS A 312 16.50 -1.66 -18.11
N ASP A 313 15.29 -2.20 -17.94
CA ASP A 313 15.06 -3.65 -17.85
C ASP A 313 15.39 -4.39 -19.16
N GLN A 314 15.35 -3.68 -20.29
CA GLN A 314 15.78 -4.20 -21.61
C GLN A 314 17.28 -4.00 -21.88
N GLY A 315 18.00 -3.28 -21.01
CA GLY A 315 19.41 -2.95 -21.20
C GLY A 315 19.66 -1.87 -22.26
N GLU A 316 18.65 -1.05 -22.57
CA GLU A 316 18.73 0.03 -23.56
C GLU A 316 18.97 1.40 -22.92
N ASP A 317 19.90 2.19 -23.48
CA ASP A 317 20.07 3.60 -23.13
C ASP A 317 19.25 4.49 -24.06
N VAL A 318 18.40 5.32 -23.48
CA VAL A 318 17.48 6.20 -24.19
C VAL A 318 17.54 7.63 -23.65
N GLU A 319 17.24 8.60 -24.52
CA GLU A 319 16.98 9.98 -24.13
C GLU A 319 15.48 10.17 -23.85
N LEU A 320 15.13 10.49 -22.60
CA LEU A 320 13.74 10.74 -22.22
C LEU A 320 13.39 12.23 -22.34
N ILE A 321 12.33 12.52 -23.08
CA ILE A 321 11.79 13.86 -23.29
C ILE A 321 10.45 13.95 -22.56
N LYS A 322 10.42 14.65 -21.42
CA LYS A 322 9.19 14.83 -20.66
C LYS A 322 8.23 15.79 -21.38
N LEU A 323 7.00 15.34 -21.61
CA LEU A 323 5.88 16.16 -22.08
C LEU A 323 4.75 16.18 -21.06
N GLU A 324 3.90 17.21 -21.10
CA GLU A 324 2.73 17.33 -20.20
C GLU A 324 1.41 16.95 -20.95
N GLY A 325 1.41 16.99 -22.28
CA GLY A 325 0.24 16.78 -23.13
C GLY A 325 0.64 16.59 -24.60
N SER A 326 -0.30 16.08 -25.41
CA SER A 326 -0.11 15.87 -26.86
C SER A 326 1.17 15.11 -27.20
N VAL A 327 1.37 13.99 -26.51
CA VAL A 327 2.59 13.18 -26.62
C VAL A 327 2.73 12.60 -28.02
N GLU A 328 1.60 12.32 -28.67
CA GLU A 328 1.48 11.81 -30.03
C GLU A 328 2.16 12.72 -31.08
N LEU A 329 2.30 14.02 -30.79
CA LEU A 329 3.01 14.95 -31.67
C LEU A 329 4.53 14.74 -31.67
N GLY A 330 5.09 14.04 -30.67
CA GLY A 330 6.52 13.81 -30.52
C GLY A 330 7.15 13.19 -31.78
N PRO A 331 6.71 11.99 -32.21
CA PRO A 331 7.19 11.34 -33.43
C PRO A 331 6.86 12.11 -34.69
N ILE A 332 5.64 12.65 -34.79
CA ILE A 332 5.15 13.35 -36.00
C ILE A 332 5.98 14.59 -36.32
N THR A 333 6.46 15.29 -35.30
CA THR A 333 7.26 16.52 -35.45
C THR A 333 8.77 16.27 -35.44
N GLY A 334 9.21 15.02 -35.23
CA GLY A 334 10.62 14.65 -35.09
C GLY A 334 11.26 15.03 -33.75
N LEU A 335 10.46 15.46 -32.76
CA LEU A 335 10.94 15.74 -31.40
C LEU A 335 11.49 14.47 -30.73
N ALA A 336 10.81 13.35 -30.95
CA ALA A 336 11.18 12.03 -30.44
C ALA A 336 11.06 10.99 -31.55
N ASP A 337 11.69 9.83 -31.38
CA ASP A 337 11.61 8.73 -32.33
C ASP A 337 10.41 7.82 -32.02
N ALA A 338 10.05 7.71 -30.74
CA ALA A 338 8.87 6.98 -30.25
C ALA A 338 8.28 7.65 -28.99
N ILE A 339 7.16 7.14 -28.52
CA ILE A 339 6.48 7.59 -27.29
C ILE A 339 6.16 6.43 -26.37
N ILE A 340 6.16 6.70 -25.06
CA ILE A 340 5.46 5.87 -24.09
C ILE A 340 4.26 6.66 -23.57
N ASP A 341 3.06 6.19 -23.86
CA ASP A 341 1.81 6.79 -23.37
C ASP A 341 0.75 5.72 -23.11
N ILE A 342 -0.35 6.13 -22.48
CA ILE A 342 -1.46 5.24 -22.14
C ILE A 342 -2.45 5.20 -23.29
N THR A 343 -2.90 4.00 -23.63
CA THR A 343 -4.00 3.79 -24.58
C THR A 343 -5.03 2.81 -24.05
N GLN A 344 -6.25 2.93 -24.56
CA GLN A 344 -7.34 1.99 -24.25
C GLN A 344 -7.79 1.21 -25.47
N THR A 345 -8.10 1.94 -26.54
CA THR A 345 -8.60 1.35 -27.80
C THR A 345 -7.60 1.47 -28.94
N GLY A 346 -6.49 2.21 -28.76
CA GLY A 346 -5.54 2.52 -29.83
C GLY A 346 -6.00 3.60 -30.81
N ARG A 347 -7.27 4.04 -30.78
CA ARG A 347 -7.82 4.97 -31.79
C ARG A 347 -7.02 6.27 -31.92
N THR A 348 -6.67 6.91 -30.81
CA THR A 348 -5.90 8.16 -30.81
C THR A 348 -4.52 8.01 -31.45
N LEU A 349 -3.88 6.85 -31.29
CA LEU A 349 -2.59 6.57 -31.94
C LEU A 349 -2.76 6.46 -33.45
N VAL A 350 -3.77 5.70 -33.90
CA VAL A 350 -4.08 5.51 -35.33
C VAL A 350 -4.45 6.82 -36.01
N GLU A 351 -5.26 7.67 -35.36
CA GLU A 351 -5.64 9.00 -35.85
C GLU A 351 -4.43 9.94 -36.04
N ASN A 352 -3.33 9.64 -35.34
CA ASN A 352 -2.06 10.37 -35.39
C ASN A 352 -0.96 9.61 -36.17
N HIS A 353 -1.33 8.59 -36.95
CA HIS A 353 -0.41 7.77 -37.75
C HIS A 353 0.67 7.03 -36.94
N LEU A 354 0.36 6.69 -35.68
CA LEU A 354 1.23 5.91 -34.81
C LEU A 354 0.74 4.45 -34.71
N GLN A 355 1.69 3.54 -34.61
CA GLN A 355 1.47 2.11 -34.39
C GLN A 355 2.06 1.70 -33.03
N ILE A 356 1.39 0.77 -32.35
CA ILE A 356 1.89 0.17 -31.11
C ILE A 356 3.01 -0.79 -31.47
N PHE A 357 4.22 -0.49 -30.99
CA PHE A 357 5.41 -1.30 -31.16
C PHE A 357 5.56 -2.31 -30.03
N ASP A 358 5.32 -1.89 -28.79
CA ASP A 358 5.32 -2.78 -27.63
C ASP A 358 4.28 -2.39 -26.56
N ARG A 359 3.90 -3.34 -25.73
CA ARG A 359 3.02 -3.18 -24.58
C ARG A 359 3.85 -3.21 -23.31
N VAL A 360 4.01 -2.03 -22.70
CA VAL A 360 4.87 -1.81 -21.53
C VAL A 360 4.24 -2.37 -20.26
N GLY A 361 2.91 -2.25 -20.11
CA GLY A 361 2.22 -2.83 -18.96
C GLY A 361 0.82 -2.29 -18.72
N PRO A 362 0.00 -3.02 -17.94
CA PRO A 362 -1.38 -2.67 -17.69
C PRO A 362 -1.53 -1.44 -16.80
N VAL A 363 -2.60 -0.68 -17.04
CA VAL A 363 -3.04 0.43 -16.20
C VAL A 363 -4.40 0.11 -15.61
N ALA A 364 -4.52 0.24 -14.29
CA ALA A 364 -5.75 0.00 -13.56
C ALA A 364 -5.94 1.06 -12.47
N THR A 365 -7.11 1.08 -11.84
CA THR A 365 -7.39 1.93 -10.68
C THR A 365 -7.02 1.19 -9.41
N HIS A 366 -6.32 1.86 -8.50
CA HIS A 366 -5.81 1.29 -7.26
C HIS A 366 -6.43 1.95 -6.03
N PHE A 367 -6.63 1.16 -4.99
CA PHE A 367 -7.08 1.57 -3.66
C PHE A 367 -5.89 1.65 -2.72
N LEU A 368 -5.49 2.88 -2.43
CA LEU A 368 -4.35 3.21 -1.60
C LEU A 368 -4.80 3.49 -0.18
N VAL A 369 -3.98 3.10 0.81
CA VAL A 369 -4.25 3.36 2.22
C VAL A 369 -3.02 3.93 2.90
N ARG A 370 -3.16 5.06 3.59
CA ARG A 370 -2.09 5.59 4.45
C ARG A 370 -1.79 4.59 5.56
N LYS A 371 -0.50 4.28 5.79
CA LYS A 371 -0.07 3.13 6.60
C LYS A 371 -0.72 3.06 7.99
N GLY A 372 -0.82 4.19 8.69
CA GLY A 372 -1.43 4.22 10.02
C GLY A 372 -2.97 4.29 10.01
N SER A 373 -3.60 4.72 8.91
CA SER A 373 -5.07 4.69 8.76
C SER A 373 -5.60 3.26 8.81
N LEU A 374 -4.84 2.30 8.31
CA LEU A 374 -5.21 0.88 8.33
C LEU A 374 -5.36 0.34 9.76
N LEU A 375 -4.58 0.86 10.72
CA LEU A 375 -4.73 0.54 12.15
C LEU A 375 -5.74 1.45 12.86
N GLN A 376 -5.78 2.73 12.51
CA GLN A 376 -6.69 3.71 13.10
C GLN A 376 -8.16 3.38 12.82
N TYR A 377 -8.46 2.92 11.61
CA TYR A 377 -9.81 2.60 11.13
C TYR A 377 -9.93 1.12 10.72
N GLN A 378 -9.28 0.24 11.50
CA GLN A 378 -9.12 -1.18 11.20
C GLN A 378 -10.42 -1.86 10.76
N ASP A 379 -11.47 -1.84 11.59
CA ASP A 379 -12.68 -2.61 11.35
C ASP A 379 -13.38 -2.18 10.06
N GLU A 380 -13.49 -0.87 9.85
CA GLU A 380 -14.17 -0.31 8.69
C GLU A 380 -13.36 -0.52 7.42
N LEU A 381 -12.06 -0.24 7.43
CA LEU A 381 -11.21 -0.42 6.25
C LEU A 381 -11.08 -1.89 5.89
N THR A 382 -10.88 -2.80 6.84
CA THR A 382 -10.87 -4.24 6.57
C THR A 382 -12.19 -4.70 5.94
N THR A 383 -13.33 -4.23 6.46
CA THR A 383 -14.64 -4.56 5.90
C THR A 383 -14.80 -4.07 4.46
N VAL A 384 -14.44 -2.82 4.20
CA VAL A 384 -14.52 -2.23 2.84
C VAL A 384 -13.56 -2.92 1.87
N ILE A 385 -12.30 -3.14 2.26
CA ILE A 385 -11.29 -3.80 1.44
C ILE A 385 -11.76 -5.21 1.06
N LYS A 386 -12.27 -6.00 2.02
CA LYS A 386 -12.79 -7.35 1.75
C LYS A 386 -13.97 -7.34 0.79
N ARG A 387 -14.92 -6.41 0.97
CA ARG A 387 -16.07 -6.27 0.06
C ARG A 387 -15.63 -5.87 -1.34
N LEU A 388 -14.68 -4.93 -1.47
CA LEU A 388 -14.12 -4.52 -2.75
C LEU A 388 -13.38 -5.68 -3.43
N ALA A 389 -12.54 -6.41 -2.71
CA ALA A 389 -11.81 -7.57 -3.23
C ALA A 389 -12.78 -8.64 -3.78
N ASN A 390 -13.83 -8.97 -3.04
CA ASN A 390 -14.87 -9.90 -3.50
C ASN A 390 -15.59 -9.39 -4.75
N LEU A 391 -15.92 -8.10 -4.82
CA LEU A 391 -16.56 -7.49 -6.00
C LEU A 391 -15.66 -7.49 -7.23
N VAL A 392 -14.35 -7.40 -7.03
CA VAL A 392 -13.35 -7.49 -8.10
C VAL A 392 -13.25 -8.92 -8.61
N ALA A 393 -13.08 -9.90 -7.72
CA ALA A 393 -13.00 -11.32 -8.08
C ALA A 393 -14.24 -11.80 -8.87
N LEU A 394 -15.45 -11.46 -8.40
CA LEU A 394 -16.70 -11.82 -9.09
C LEU A 394 -16.82 -11.24 -10.51
N LYS A 395 -16.15 -10.11 -10.81
CA LYS A 395 -16.15 -9.54 -12.17
C LYS A 395 -15.20 -10.28 -13.11
N GLU A 396 -14.20 -10.97 -12.59
CA GLU A 396 -13.27 -11.79 -13.37
C GLU A 396 -13.95 -13.10 -13.78
N GLU A 397 -14.64 -13.77 -12.85
CA GLU A 397 -15.37 -15.03 -13.12
C GLU A 397 -16.50 -14.89 -14.15
N VAL A 398 -17.12 -13.71 -14.28
CA VAL A 398 -18.20 -13.46 -15.26
C VAL A 398 -17.66 -13.15 -16.66
N LYS A 399 -16.35 -12.93 -16.80
CA LYS A 399 -15.69 -12.64 -18.08
C LYS A 399 -14.99 -13.84 -18.71
N GLU A 400 -14.74 -14.90 -17.94
CA GLU A 400 -14.38 -16.24 -18.43
C GLU A 400 -15.63 -17.03 -18.83
#